data_AF-A9G539-F1
#
_entry.id   AF-A9G539-F1
#
_cell.length_a   1.000
_cell.length_b   1.000
_cell.length_c   1.000
_cell.angle_alpha   90.00
_cell.angle_beta   90.00
_cell.angle_gamma   90.00
#
_symmetry.space_group_name_H-M   'P 1'
#
loop_
_entity.id
_entity.type
_entity.pdbx_description
1 polymer ?
#
loop_
_entity_poly.entity_id
_entity_poly.type
_entity_poly.pdbx_seq_one_letter_code
_entity_poly.pdbx_strand_id
1 'polypeptide(L)'
;MQGTGPVLVVDDEEGMRATLAANLELEGYEVVEARDGAHALELVRQRRFALVLTDVRMPGLDGVATFREIKRLQPELTVVLMTGFAREQLIEQGIGEGVYAVIYKPFSMEHLMRIIARALSSRGVLVVDDLPAVAESIVAGLTAAGLRAEAAYDGHTAIQRARDAAVDVCVLDLRMPSLDGVRTHEQIRRLSRGITVIAMTGHATPEMIHAFTSQGGYACLHKPFEVRELMHTIARARSDPGTC
;
A
#
# COMPACT_ATOMS: atom_id res chain seq x y z
N MET A 1 -2.57 16.23 6.79
CA MET A 1 -1.17 16.72 6.81
C MET A 1 -0.36 15.76 5.97
N GLN A 2 0.17 16.20 4.83
CA GLN A 2 0.97 15.38 3.92
C GLN A 2 2.25 14.90 4.66
N GLY A 3 2.75 13.71 4.30
CA GLY A 3 4.01 13.20 4.84
C GLY A 3 5.11 14.24 4.73
N THR A 4 5.65 14.70 5.85
CA THR A 4 6.64 15.78 5.89
C THR A 4 8.01 15.27 5.47
N GLY A 5 8.54 15.77 4.35
CA GLY A 5 9.90 15.52 3.89
C GLY A 5 10.00 15.23 2.39
N PRO A 6 11.22 15.17 1.85
CA PRO A 6 11.47 14.87 0.44
C PRO A 6 11.14 13.40 0.09
N VAL A 7 11.01 13.14 -1.21
CA VAL A 7 10.99 11.80 -1.80
C VAL A 7 12.44 11.36 -2.04
N LEU A 8 12.82 10.20 -1.53
CA LEU A 8 14.12 9.58 -1.83
C LEU A 8 13.99 8.69 -3.07
N VAL A 9 14.76 8.95 -4.11
CA VAL A 9 14.83 8.11 -5.32
C VAL A 9 16.13 7.33 -5.28
N VAL A 10 16.05 6.00 -5.28
CA VAL A 10 17.18 5.08 -5.22
C VAL A 10 17.23 4.24 -6.50
N ASP A 11 18.24 4.43 -7.32
CA ASP A 11 18.45 3.69 -8.57
C ASP A 11 19.95 3.78 -8.96
N ASP A 12 20.55 2.67 -9.36
CA ASP A 12 21.96 2.61 -9.76
C ASP A 12 22.21 3.15 -11.16
N GLU A 13 21.17 3.20 -12.00
CA GLU A 13 21.23 3.80 -13.32
C GLU A 13 21.08 5.32 -13.24
N GLU A 14 22.18 6.06 -13.39
CA GLU A 14 22.22 7.53 -13.29
C GLU A 14 21.19 8.22 -14.18
N GLY A 15 21.04 7.78 -15.44
CA GLY A 15 20.08 8.36 -16.37
C GLY A 15 18.63 8.17 -15.94
N MET A 16 18.28 6.98 -15.45
CA MET A 16 16.94 6.68 -14.94
C MET A 16 16.66 7.48 -13.67
N ARG A 17 17.62 7.48 -12.72
CA ARG A 17 17.52 8.21 -11.45
C ARG A 17 17.30 9.70 -11.65
N ALA A 18 18.14 10.34 -12.48
CA ALA A 18 18.07 11.77 -12.76
C ALA A 18 16.78 12.13 -13.52
N THR A 19 16.37 11.31 -14.48
CA THR A 19 15.10 11.51 -15.20
C THR A 19 13.91 11.43 -14.25
N LEU A 20 13.88 10.43 -13.37
CA LEU A 20 12.80 10.28 -12.40
C LEU A 20 12.77 11.44 -11.40
N ALA A 21 13.93 11.87 -10.90
CA ALA A 21 14.04 13.01 -10.01
C ALA A 21 13.52 14.30 -10.66
N ALA A 22 13.95 14.61 -11.88
CA ALA A 22 13.50 15.79 -12.62
C ALA A 22 11.98 15.80 -12.86
N ASN A 23 11.38 14.64 -13.19
CA ASN A 23 9.93 14.56 -13.35
C ASN A 23 9.17 14.78 -12.03
N LEU A 24 9.67 14.24 -10.92
CA LEU A 24 9.08 14.47 -9.60
C LEU A 24 9.19 15.93 -9.15
N GLU A 25 10.31 16.58 -9.42
CA GLU A 25 10.51 18.00 -9.13
C GLU A 25 9.55 18.88 -9.95
N LEU A 26 9.31 18.55 -11.22
CA LEU A 26 8.32 19.24 -12.06
C LEU A 26 6.89 19.15 -11.50
N GLU A 27 6.56 18.05 -10.83
CA GLU A 27 5.29 17.84 -10.12
C GLU A 27 5.25 18.49 -8.72
N GLY A 28 6.32 19.19 -8.34
CA GLY A 28 6.41 19.97 -7.10
C GLY A 28 6.91 19.20 -5.88
N TYR A 29 7.45 18.00 -6.05
CA TYR A 29 8.08 17.26 -4.96
C TYR A 29 9.52 17.74 -4.71
N GLU A 30 9.91 17.84 -3.44
CA GLU A 30 11.34 17.89 -3.09
C GLU A 30 11.93 16.48 -3.24
N VAL A 31 12.99 16.34 -4.01
CA VAL A 31 13.61 15.03 -4.31
C VAL A 31 15.04 15.01 -3.79
N VAL A 32 15.45 13.85 -3.30
CA VAL A 32 16.88 13.54 -3.15
C VAL A 32 17.19 12.18 -3.73
N GLU A 33 18.36 12.11 -4.33
CA GLU A 33 18.83 10.96 -5.07
C GLU A 33 19.82 10.13 -4.24
N ALA A 34 19.69 8.81 -4.34
CA ALA A 34 20.68 7.85 -3.91
C ALA A 34 21.05 6.92 -5.06
N ARG A 35 22.34 6.66 -5.21
CA ARG A 35 22.89 5.86 -6.33
C ARG A 35 22.89 4.36 -6.06
N ASP A 36 22.63 3.95 -4.82
CA ASP A 36 22.62 2.56 -4.39
C ASP A 36 21.96 2.47 -3.00
N GLY A 37 21.73 1.24 -2.54
CA GLY A 37 21.13 0.98 -1.24
C GLY A 37 21.96 1.48 -0.05
N ALA A 38 23.30 1.48 -0.14
CA ALA A 38 24.15 1.94 0.95
C ALA A 38 24.05 3.46 1.15
N HIS A 39 24.11 4.22 0.06
CA HIS A 39 23.91 5.67 0.06
C HIS A 39 22.49 6.02 0.54
N ALA A 40 21.46 5.26 0.14
CA ALA A 40 20.11 5.45 0.64
C ALA A 40 20.04 5.31 2.18
N LEU A 41 20.70 4.30 2.75
CA LEU A 41 20.74 4.10 4.20
C LEU A 41 21.54 5.19 4.93
N GLU A 42 22.61 5.72 4.34
CA GLU A 42 23.33 6.88 4.88
C GLU A 42 22.40 8.10 5.00
N LEU A 43 21.65 8.40 3.93
CA LEU A 43 20.71 9.52 3.89
C LEU A 43 19.55 9.33 4.89
N VAL A 44 18.96 8.14 4.95
CA VAL A 44 17.85 7.83 5.88
C VAL A 44 18.28 7.94 7.35
N ARG A 45 19.57 7.73 7.68
CA ARG A 45 20.08 7.97 9.03
C ARG A 45 20.21 9.46 9.36
N GLN A 46 20.47 10.30 8.36
CA GLN A 46 20.74 11.73 8.55
C GLN A 46 19.47 12.58 8.61
N ARG A 47 18.40 12.17 7.92
CA ARG A 47 17.16 12.95 7.85
C ARG A 47 15.92 12.09 7.59
N ARG A 48 14.75 12.69 7.76
CA ARG A 48 13.47 12.06 7.46
C ARG A 48 13.07 12.28 6.01
N PHE A 49 12.37 11.29 5.47
CA PHE A 49 11.80 11.31 4.13
C PHE A 49 10.30 11.06 4.22
N ALA A 50 9.55 11.58 3.25
CA ALA A 50 8.13 11.28 3.16
C ALA A 50 7.89 9.92 2.50
N LEU A 51 8.73 9.53 1.54
CA LEU A 51 8.61 8.32 0.75
C LEU A 51 9.98 7.91 0.21
N VAL A 52 10.20 6.60 0.03
CA VAL A 52 11.33 6.07 -0.72
C VAL A 52 10.81 5.33 -1.95
N LEU A 53 11.34 5.67 -3.13
CA LEU A 53 11.22 4.89 -4.35
C LEU A 53 12.56 4.20 -4.56
N THR A 54 12.59 2.87 -4.60
CA THR A 54 13.86 2.13 -4.78
C THR A 54 13.74 1.10 -5.88
N ASP A 55 14.72 1.07 -6.78
CA ASP A 55 14.86 -0.06 -7.69
C ASP A 55 15.19 -1.34 -6.91
N VAL A 56 14.65 -2.47 -7.37
CA VAL A 56 14.89 -3.78 -6.77
C VAL A 56 16.27 -4.32 -7.17
N ARG A 57 16.70 -4.11 -8.41
CA ARG A 57 17.98 -4.62 -8.94
C ARG A 57 19.06 -3.55 -8.84
N MET A 58 19.76 -3.54 -7.71
CA MET A 58 20.97 -2.74 -7.54
C MET A 58 22.17 -3.63 -7.18
N PRO A 59 23.40 -3.28 -7.57
CA PRO A 59 24.61 -3.96 -7.13
C PRO A 59 24.82 -3.77 -5.62
N GLY A 60 25.39 -4.80 -4.98
CA GLY A 60 25.61 -4.80 -3.54
C GLY A 60 24.32 -5.01 -2.76
N LEU A 61 23.80 -3.94 -2.14
CA LEU A 61 22.56 -4.00 -1.37
C LEU A 61 21.36 -3.78 -2.30
N ASP A 62 20.62 -4.86 -2.57
CA ASP A 62 19.43 -4.80 -3.43
C ASP A 62 18.27 -4.00 -2.79
N GLY A 63 17.25 -3.67 -3.57
CA GLY A 63 16.16 -2.81 -3.10
C GLY A 63 15.31 -3.42 -1.97
N VAL A 64 15.18 -4.74 -1.93
CA VAL A 64 14.41 -5.43 -0.87
C VAL A 64 15.23 -5.46 0.43
N ALA A 65 16.53 -5.73 0.34
CA ALA A 65 17.44 -5.63 1.48
C ALA A 65 17.54 -4.18 1.99
N THR A 66 17.58 -3.20 1.09
CA THR A 66 17.54 -1.77 1.41
C THR A 66 16.26 -1.41 2.15
N PHE A 67 15.10 -1.88 1.64
CA PHE A 67 13.81 -1.72 2.30
C PHE A 67 13.81 -2.27 3.74
N ARG A 68 14.33 -3.48 3.96
CA ARG A 68 14.41 -4.10 5.29
C ARG A 68 15.20 -3.25 6.26
N GLU A 69 16.37 -2.78 5.84
CA GLU A 69 17.21 -1.92 6.67
C GLU A 69 16.57 -0.55 6.93
N ILE A 70 15.88 0.03 5.93
CA ILE A 70 15.08 1.24 6.11
C ILE A 70 14.01 1.02 7.18
N LYS A 71 13.27 -0.10 7.14
CA LYS A 71 12.24 -0.42 8.14
C LYS A 71 12.80 -0.62 9.53
N ARG A 72 14.03 -1.15 9.67
CA ARG A 72 14.71 -1.22 10.97
C ARG A 72 15.06 0.15 11.53
N LEU A 73 15.44 1.10 10.68
CA LEU A 73 15.81 2.47 11.07
C LEU A 73 14.57 3.36 11.30
N GLN A 74 13.58 3.25 10.43
CA GLN A 74 12.36 4.03 10.41
C GLN A 74 11.16 3.13 10.02
N PRO A 75 10.53 2.44 10.99
CA PRO A 75 9.45 1.46 10.73
C PRO A 75 8.27 2.04 9.93
N GLU A 76 7.97 3.31 10.16
CA GLU A 76 6.86 4.04 9.54
C GLU A 76 7.20 4.59 8.13
N LEU A 77 8.48 4.55 7.71
CA LEU A 77 8.87 5.09 6.42
C LEU A 77 8.29 4.21 5.31
N THR A 78 7.54 4.85 4.42
CA THR A 78 6.91 4.20 3.28
C THR A 78 7.94 4.00 2.19
N VAL A 79 7.95 2.78 1.65
CA VAL A 79 8.85 2.37 0.58
C VAL A 79 8.01 1.77 -0.54
N VAL A 80 8.30 2.18 -1.77
CA VAL A 80 7.74 1.66 -3.01
C VAL A 80 8.89 1.04 -3.79
N LEU A 81 8.73 -0.23 -4.15
CA LEU A 81 9.71 -0.96 -4.95
C LEU A 81 9.44 -0.74 -6.44
N MET A 82 10.48 -0.50 -7.23
CA MET A 82 10.43 -0.44 -8.69
C MET A 82 11.18 -1.67 -9.25
N THR A 83 10.62 -2.39 -10.21
CA THR A 83 11.20 -3.66 -10.67
C THR A 83 10.98 -3.94 -12.15
N GLY A 84 11.99 -4.48 -12.84
CA GLY A 84 11.91 -4.89 -14.25
C GLY A 84 11.92 -6.40 -14.48
N PHE A 85 11.17 -7.20 -13.68
CA PHE A 85 10.91 -8.65 -13.87
C PHE A 85 11.97 -9.67 -13.40
N ALA A 86 12.93 -9.33 -12.54
CA ALA A 86 14.07 -10.24 -12.31
C ALA A 86 13.88 -11.32 -11.23
N ARG A 87 13.08 -11.08 -10.18
CA ARG A 87 13.03 -11.94 -8.97
C ARG A 87 11.70 -11.82 -8.23
N GLU A 88 10.65 -12.49 -8.73
CA GLU A 88 9.31 -12.48 -8.11
C GLU A 88 9.35 -12.89 -6.63
N GLN A 89 10.11 -13.92 -6.27
CA GLN A 89 10.22 -14.38 -4.88
C GLN A 89 10.74 -13.30 -3.91
N LEU A 90 11.70 -12.48 -4.33
CA LEU A 90 12.26 -11.43 -3.47
C LEU A 90 11.23 -10.31 -3.24
N ILE A 91 10.51 -9.97 -4.30
CA ILE A 91 9.41 -8.99 -4.26
C ILE A 91 8.30 -9.52 -3.36
N GLU A 92 7.94 -10.80 -3.49
CA GLU A 92 6.92 -11.43 -2.66
C GLU A 92 7.27 -11.37 -1.18
N GLN A 93 8.53 -11.61 -0.82
CA GLN A 93 9.00 -11.43 0.56
C GLN A 93 8.86 -9.98 1.03
N GLY A 94 9.31 -9.01 0.22
CA GLY A 94 9.17 -7.59 0.55
C GLY A 94 7.71 -7.15 0.75
N ILE A 95 6.79 -7.74 -0.02
CA ILE A 95 5.35 -7.53 0.16
C ILE A 95 4.87 -8.13 1.49
N GLY A 96 5.27 -9.37 1.79
CA GLY A 96 4.98 -10.01 3.07
C GLY A 96 5.61 -9.32 4.30
N GLU A 97 6.52 -8.37 4.08
CA GLU A 97 7.20 -7.58 5.10
C GLU A 97 6.70 -6.13 5.17
N GLY A 98 5.68 -5.77 4.37
CA GLY A 98 4.97 -4.50 4.48
C GLY A 98 5.50 -3.37 3.59
N VAL A 99 6.05 -3.69 2.42
CA VAL A 99 6.21 -2.69 1.36
C VAL A 99 4.86 -2.04 1.03
N TYR A 100 4.86 -0.75 0.70
CA TYR A 100 3.60 -0.07 0.40
C TYR A 100 3.02 -0.48 -0.95
N ALA A 101 3.85 -0.50 -1.98
CA ALA A 101 3.47 -0.88 -3.34
C ALA A 101 4.70 -1.37 -4.11
N VAL A 102 4.45 -2.10 -5.19
CA VAL A 102 5.45 -2.57 -6.15
C VAL A 102 5.06 -2.10 -7.56
N ILE A 103 5.95 -1.40 -8.24
CA ILE A 103 5.74 -0.85 -9.57
C ILE A 103 6.62 -1.61 -10.56
N TYR A 104 6.01 -2.09 -11.63
CA TYR A 104 6.71 -2.82 -12.68
C TYR A 104 7.18 -1.85 -13.78
N LYS A 105 8.47 -1.89 -14.09
CA LYS A 105 9.10 -1.20 -15.23
C LYS A 105 8.80 -2.00 -16.51
N PRO A 106 8.47 -1.35 -17.64
CA PRO A 106 8.25 0.09 -17.79
C PRO A 106 6.91 0.54 -17.19
N PHE A 107 6.88 1.73 -16.57
CA PHE A 107 5.68 2.37 -16.03
C PHE A 107 5.52 3.79 -16.61
N SER A 108 4.29 4.31 -16.61
CA SER A 108 4.04 5.71 -16.98
C SER A 108 4.28 6.65 -15.79
N MET A 109 4.70 7.88 -16.06
CA MET A 109 4.89 8.89 -15.00
C MET A 109 3.57 9.20 -14.28
N GLU A 110 2.45 9.24 -15.01
CA GLU A 110 1.11 9.41 -14.45
C GLU A 110 0.77 8.31 -13.43
N HIS A 111 1.08 7.04 -13.76
CA HIS A 111 0.84 5.93 -12.85
C HIS A 111 1.69 6.04 -11.58
N LEU A 112 2.97 6.37 -11.72
CA LEU A 112 3.85 6.59 -10.58
C LEU A 112 3.36 7.75 -9.71
N MET A 113 2.98 8.89 -10.31
CA MET A 113 2.47 10.06 -9.57
C MET A 113 1.23 9.71 -8.76
N ARG A 114 0.31 8.90 -9.30
CA ARG A 114 -0.88 8.45 -8.55
C ARG A 114 -0.50 7.61 -7.33
N ILE A 115 0.48 6.72 -7.47
CA ILE A 115 0.96 5.90 -6.35
C ILE A 115 1.61 6.77 -5.28
N ILE A 116 2.45 7.73 -5.68
CA ILE A 116 3.11 8.67 -4.77
C ILE A 116 2.08 9.55 -4.06
N ALA A 117 1.14 10.15 -4.79
CA ALA A 117 0.10 11.00 -4.23
C ALA A 117 -0.76 10.23 -3.21
N ARG A 118 -1.16 9.00 -3.55
CA ARG A 118 -1.87 8.10 -2.63
C ARG A 118 -1.03 7.82 -1.39
N ALA A 119 0.23 7.39 -1.59
CA ALA A 119 1.15 7.11 -0.51
C ALA A 119 1.31 8.33 0.41
N LEU A 120 1.49 9.55 -0.11
CA LEU A 120 1.69 10.74 0.71
C LEU A 120 0.43 11.23 1.43
N SER A 121 -0.76 10.92 0.91
CA SER A 121 -2.05 11.43 1.42
C SER A 121 -2.73 10.50 2.42
N SER A 122 -2.69 9.19 2.16
CA SER A 122 -3.42 8.16 2.93
C SER A 122 -2.64 6.85 2.92
N ARG A 123 -2.31 6.31 4.10
CA ARG A 123 -1.49 5.07 4.23
C ARG A 123 -2.17 4.00 5.10
N GLY A 124 -3.35 4.30 5.63
CA GLY A 124 -4.03 3.47 6.61
C GLY A 124 -4.87 2.36 5.97
N VAL A 125 -4.91 1.22 6.63
CA VAL A 125 -5.82 0.13 6.34
C VAL A 125 -6.92 0.11 7.39
N LEU A 126 -8.16 0.30 6.98
CA LEU A 126 -9.32 0.09 7.84
C LEU A 126 -9.74 -1.39 7.76
N VAL A 127 -9.77 -2.09 8.87
CA VAL A 127 -10.28 -3.47 8.95
C VAL A 127 -11.66 -3.46 9.58
N VAL A 128 -12.64 -4.02 8.89
CA VAL A 128 -14.04 -4.02 9.29
C VAL A 128 -14.54 -5.45 9.44
N ASP A 129 -14.88 -5.82 10.67
CA ASP A 129 -15.37 -7.16 11.01
C ASP A 129 -16.24 -7.06 12.27
N ASP A 130 -17.41 -7.70 12.29
CA ASP A 130 -18.33 -7.68 13.43
C ASP A 130 -17.84 -8.53 14.61
N LEU A 131 -16.78 -9.31 14.42
CA LEU A 131 -16.06 -10.02 15.47
C LEU A 131 -14.80 -9.24 15.86
N PRO A 132 -14.78 -8.54 17.02
CA PRO A 132 -13.66 -7.70 17.42
C PRO A 132 -12.32 -8.43 17.46
N ALA A 133 -12.31 -9.68 17.93
CA ALA A 133 -11.10 -10.50 17.99
C ALA A 133 -10.49 -10.77 16.60
N VAL A 134 -11.31 -10.90 15.56
CA VAL A 134 -10.83 -11.12 14.18
C VAL A 134 -10.25 -9.82 13.63
N ALA A 135 -10.98 -8.71 13.75
CA ALA A 135 -10.49 -7.40 13.33
C ALA A 135 -9.17 -7.03 14.02
N GLU A 136 -9.09 -7.19 15.35
CA GLU A 136 -7.90 -6.88 16.14
C GLU A 136 -6.71 -7.77 15.78
N SER A 137 -6.94 -9.05 15.50
CA SER A 137 -5.87 -9.95 15.05
C SER A 137 -5.30 -9.52 13.70
N ILE A 138 -6.14 -9.09 12.75
CA ILE A 138 -5.69 -8.61 11.44
C ILE A 138 -4.95 -7.28 11.61
N VAL A 139 -5.48 -6.34 12.38
CA VAL A 139 -4.83 -5.06 12.67
C VAL A 139 -3.47 -5.27 13.32
N ALA A 140 -3.36 -6.18 14.29
CA ALA A 140 -2.09 -6.52 14.94
C ALA A 140 -1.08 -7.07 13.93
N GLY A 141 -1.51 -7.98 13.03
CA GLY A 141 -0.66 -8.53 11.99
C GLY A 141 -0.16 -7.48 10.99
N LEU A 142 -1.04 -6.59 10.52
CA LEU A 142 -0.68 -5.48 9.63
C LEU A 142 0.26 -4.48 10.31
N THR A 143 0.00 -4.17 11.59
CA THR A 143 0.84 -3.26 12.39
C THR A 143 2.22 -3.85 12.64
N ALA A 144 2.32 -5.15 12.92
CA ALA A 144 3.60 -5.84 13.07
C ALA A 144 4.44 -5.83 11.79
N ALA A 145 3.80 -5.76 10.62
CA ALA A 145 4.45 -5.55 9.33
C ALA A 145 4.75 -4.07 9.00
N GLY A 146 4.47 -3.14 9.92
CA GLY A 146 4.74 -1.71 9.74
C GLY A 146 3.72 -0.98 8.84
N LEU A 147 2.53 -1.55 8.64
CA LEU A 147 1.39 -0.82 8.08
C LEU A 147 0.61 -0.13 9.19
N ARG A 148 0.07 1.06 8.90
CA ARG A 148 -0.92 1.68 9.77
C ARG A 148 -2.26 0.98 9.56
N ALA A 149 -2.84 0.44 10.60
CA ALA A 149 -4.16 -0.18 10.53
C ALA A 149 -5.03 0.20 11.74
N GLU A 150 -6.33 0.28 11.53
CA GLU A 150 -7.33 0.48 12.58
C GLU A 150 -8.55 -0.41 12.35
N ALA A 151 -9.29 -0.71 13.41
CA ALA A 151 -10.48 -1.56 13.37
C ALA A 151 -11.78 -0.73 13.41
N ALA A 152 -12.80 -1.23 12.72
CA ALA A 152 -14.20 -0.90 12.95
C ALA A 152 -15.00 -2.19 13.09
N TYR A 153 -16.00 -2.19 13.96
CA TYR A 153 -16.75 -3.41 14.30
C TYR A 153 -18.16 -3.44 13.71
N ASP A 154 -18.49 -2.42 12.90
CA ASP A 154 -19.77 -2.29 12.23
C ASP A 154 -19.64 -1.33 11.04
N GLY A 155 -20.59 -1.42 10.10
CA GLY A 155 -20.59 -0.60 8.89
C GLY A 155 -20.73 0.90 9.14
N HIS A 156 -21.44 1.35 10.18
CA HIS A 156 -21.61 2.78 10.46
C HIS A 156 -20.29 3.40 10.94
N THR A 157 -19.61 2.72 11.87
CA THR A 157 -18.28 3.11 12.33
C THR A 157 -17.29 3.08 11.17
N ALA A 158 -17.35 2.05 10.31
CA ALA A 158 -16.49 1.96 9.14
C ALA A 158 -16.67 3.15 8.18
N ILE A 159 -17.91 3.55 7.91
CA ILE A 159 -18.22 4.69 7.05
C ILE A 159 -17.73 6.01 7.66
N GLN A 160 -17.89 6.19 8.97
CA GLN A 160 -17.37 7.37 9.66
C GLN A 160 -15.84 7.42 9.56
N ARG A 161 -15.16 6.31 9.83
CA ARG A 161 -13.70 6.19 9.72
C ARG A 161 -13.23 6.44 8.29
N ALA A 162 -13.92 5.92 7.28
CA ALA A 162 -13.62 6.17 5.88
C ALA A 162 -13.71 7.67 5.48
N ARG A 163 -14.47 8.49 6.22
CA ARG A 163 -14.50 9.96 6.02
C ARG A 163 -13.37 10.67 6.76
N ASP A 164 -13.15 10.28 8.02
CA ASP A 164 -12.36 11.06 8.97
C ASP A 164 -10.89 10.61 9.01
N ALA A 165 -10.60 9.36 8.62
CA ALA A 165 -9.27 8.77 8.70
C ALA A 165 -8.54 8.80 7.34
N ALA A 166 -7.22 8.92 7.41
CA ALA A 166 -6.32 8.85 6.25
C ALA A 166 -6.10 7.40 5.77
N VAL A 167 -7.20 6.72 5.48
CA VAL A 167 -7.22 5.34 4.98
C VAL A 167 -7.27 5.31 3.47
N ASP A 168 -6.52 4.40 2.87
CA ASP A 168 -6.51 4.18 1.43
C ASP A 168 -7.00 2.77 1.05
N VAL A 169 -7.08 1.87 2.03
CA VAL A 169 -7.64 0.53 1.85
C VAL A 169 -8.64 0.23 2.97
N CYS A 170 -9.78 -0.36 2.61
CA CYS A 170 -10.77 -0.91 3.53
C CYS A 170 -10.87 -2.42 3.31
N VAL A 171 -10.57 -3.20 4.33
CA VAL A 171 -10.70 -4.66 4.35
C VAL A 171 -12.00 -4.98 5.08
N LEU A 172 -12.99 -5.54 4.39
CA LEU A 172 -14.38 -5.54 4.84
C LEU A 172 -14.99 -6.94 4.87
N ASP A 173 -15.49 -7.37 6.03
CA ASP A 173 -16.36 -8.54 6.10
C ASP A 173 -17.69 -8.26 5.41
N LEU A 174 -18.12 -9.16 4.54
CA LEU A 174 -19.41 -9.07 3.85
C LEU A 174 -20.58 -9.49 4.75
N ARG A 175 -20.33 -10.29 5.80
CA ARG A 175 -21.37 -10.85 6.67
C ARG A 175 -21.40 -10.12 8.01
N MET A 176 -22.15 -9.04 8.09
CA MET A 176 -22.36 -8.27 9.33
C MET A 176 -23.86 -8.07 9.64
N PRO A 177 -24.31 -8.13 10.91
CA PRO A 177 -25.72 -8.17 11.29
C PRO A 177 -26.48 -6.84 11.21
N SER A 178 -25.80 -5.68 11.31
CA SER A 178 -26.47 -4.37 11.37
C SER A 178 -26.56 -3.68 10.00
N LEU A 179 -25.41 -3.33 9.43
CA LEU A 179 -25.28 -2.87 8.05
C LEU A 179 -24.43 -3.91 7.34
N ASP A 180 -25.01 -4.61 6.36
CA ASP A 180 -24.27 -5.62 5.63
C ASP A 180 -23.04 -5.02 4.91
N GLY A 181 -22.02 -5.85 4.66
CA GLY A 181 -20.79 -5.35 4.06
C GLY A 181 -20.98 -4.85 2.63
N VAL A 182 -22.03 -5.30 1.92
CA VAL A 182 -22.34 -4.83 0.56
C VAL A 182 -22.79 -3.37 0.58
N ARG A 183 -23.73 -3.01 1.45
CA ARG A 183 -24.19 -1.63 1.64
C ARG A 183 -23.09 -0.73 2.21
N THR A 184 -22.26 -1.28 3.10
CA THR A 184 -21.09 -0.58 3.63
C THR A 184 -20.12 -0.20 2.51
N HIS A 185 -19.81 -1.15 1.62
CA HIS A 185 -19.00 -0.92 0.41
C HIS A 185 -19.59 0.17 -0.49
N GLU A 186 -20.88 0.08 -0.82
CA GLU A 186 -21.57 1.08 -1.64
C GLU A 186 -21.46 2.50 -1.04
N GLN A 187 -21.59 2.62 0.28
CA GLN A 187 -21.53 3.91 0.96
C GLN A 187 -20.09 4.45 1.03
N ILE A 188 -19.10 3.61 1.34
CA ILE A 188 -17.68 4.01 1.29
C ILE A 188 -17.31 4.49 -0.12
N ARG A 189 -17.76 3.77 -1.16
CA ARG A 189 -17.46 4.12 -2.55
C ARG A 189 -18.08 5.45 -2.99
N ARG A 190 -19.29 5.77 -2.50
CA ARG A 190 -19.93 7.08 -2.73
C ARG A 190 -19.20 8.22 -2.03
N LEU A 191 -18.56 7.96 -0.90
CA LEU A 191 -17.83 8.95 -0.12
C LEU A 191 -16.45 9.25 -0.68
N SER A 192 -15.69 8.20 -0.99
CA SER A 192 -14.34 8.35 -1.51
C SER A 192 -14.05 7.27 -2.55
N ARG A 193 -13.78 7.73 -3.78
CA ARG A 193 -13.26 6.84 -4.83
C ARG A 193 -11.78 6.49 -4.63
N GLY A 194 -11.09 7.15 -3.69
CA GLY A 194 -9.69 6.89 -3.36
C GLY A 194 -9.48 5.72 -2.41
N ILE A 195 -10.53 5.24 -1.73
CA ILE A 195 -10.46 4.06 -0.87
C ILE A 195 -10.71 2.81 -1.70
N THR A 196 -9.74 1.91 -1.70
CA THR A 196 -9.90 0.59 -2.32
C THR A 196 -10.53 -0.37 -1.31
N VAL A 197 -11.62 -1.04 -1.69
CA VAL A 197 -12.30 -2.01 -0.82
C VAL A 197 -11.91 -3.43 -1.19
N ILE A 198 -11.41 -4.21 -0.23
CA ILE A 198 -11.10 -5.64 -0.34
C ILE A 198 -12.10 -6.37 0.56
N ALA A 199 -12.89 -7.27 0.01
CA ALA A 199 -13.82 -8.06 0.78
C ALA A 199 -13.13 -9.25 1.46
N MET A 200 -13.60 -9.64 2.64
CA MET A 200 -13.29 -10.90 3.30
C MET A 200 -14.59 -11.70 3.42
N THR A 201 -14.58 -12.98 3.04
CA THR A 201 -15.78 -13.83 3.13
C THR A 201 -15.42 -15.28 3.43
N GLY A 202 -16.22 -15.96 4.25
CA GLY A 202 -16.11 -17.41 4.46
C GLY A 202 -16.73 -18.25 3.34
N HIS A 203 -17.41 -17.61 2.37
CA HIS A 203 -17.95 -18.27 1.19
C HIS A 203 -17.85 -17.30 0.01
N ALA A 204 -16.84 -17.48 -0.84
CA ALA A 204 -16.66 -16.71 -2.06
C ALA A 204 -17.10 -17.56 -3.25
N THR A 205 -18.30 -17.33 -3.78
CA THR A 205 -18.67 -17.91 -5.08
C THR A 205 -18.17 -17.00 -6.20
N PRO A 206 -17.87 -17.52 -7.41
CA PRO A 206 -17.46 -16.71 -8.55
C PRO A 206 -18.44 -15.56 -8.85
N GLU A 207 -19.74 -15.77 -8.65
CA GLU A 207 -20.79 -14.77 -8.86
C GLU A 207 -20.70 -13.64 -7.84
N MET A 208 -20.45 -13.96 -6.56
CA MET A 208 -20.25 -12.95 -5.50
C MET A 208 -19.00 -12.13 -5.75
N ILE A 209 -17.91 -12.79 -6.14
CA ILE A 209 -16.65 -12.11 -6.50
C ILE A 209 -16.90 -11.15 -7.66
N HIS A 210 -17.51 -11.66 -8.74
CA HIS A 210 -17.80 -10.86 -9.93
C HIS A 210 -18.73 -9.67 -9.63
N ALA A 211 -19.77 -9.89 -8.82
CA ALA A 211 -20.69 -8.83 -8.41
C ALA A 211 -19.97 -7.75 -7.59
N PHE A 212 -19.16 -8.14 -6.61
CA PHE A 212 -18.39 -7.21 -5.79
C PHE A 212 -17.39 -6.41 -6.63
N THR A 213 -16.64 -7.06 -7.51
CA THR A 213 -15.66 -6.39 -8.38
C THR A 213 -16.31 -5.47 -9.39
N SER A 214 -17.46 -5.87 -9.96
CA SER A 214 -18.21 -5.04 -10.92
C SER A 214 -18.80 -3.77 -10.27
N GLN A 215 -18.93 -3.75 -8.95
CA GLN A 215 -19.36 -2.58 -8.17
C GLN A 215 -18.18 -1.75 -7.64
N GLY A 216 -16.97 -1.96 -8.16
CA GLY A 216 -15.77 -1.22 -7.77
C GLY A 216 -15.07 -1.74 -6.53
N GLY A 217 -15.41 -2.94 -6.07
CA GLY A 217 -14.56 -3.70 -5.16
C GLY A 217 -13.30 -4.20 -5.86
N TYR A 218 -12.21 -4.40 -5.12
CA TYR A 218 -10.94 -4.79 -5.71
C TYR A 218 -10.77 -6.31 -5.82
N ALA A 219 -10.95 -6.99 -4.69
CA ALA A 219 -10.78 -8.44 -4.59
C ALA A 219 -11.57 -8.99 -3.40
N CYS A 220 -11.82 -10.30 -3.41
CA CYS A 220 -12.40 -11.03 -2.30
C CYS A 220 -11.40 -12.06 -1.77
N LEU A 221 -11.09 -12.01 -0.48
CA LEU A 221 -10.28 -12.99 0.22
C LEU A 221 -11.17 -14.03 0.90
N HIS A 222 -10.80 -15.30 0.78
CA HIS A 222 -11.54 -16.41 1.37
C HIS A 222 -11.04 -16.68 2.81
N LYS A 223 -11.92 -16.61 3.81
CA LYS A 223 -11.59 -16.96 5.21
C LYS A 223 -11.56 -18.49 5.38
N PRO A 224 -10.60 -19.06 6.13
CA PRO A 224 -9.47 -18.39 6.76
C PRO A 224 -8.35 -18.07 5.75
N PHE A 225 -7.68 -16.94 5.93
CA PHE A 225 -6.52 -16.52 5.15
C PHE A 225 -5.39 -16.08 6.08
N GLU A 226 -4.17 -16.05 5.58
CA GLU A 226 -3.01 -15.54 6.31
C GLU A 226 -2.88 -14.03 6.13
N VAL A 227 -2.38 -13.32 7.15
CA VAL A 227 -2.10 -11.86 7.05
C VAL A 227 -1.18 -11.54 5.87
N ARG A 228 -0.26 -12.46 5.54
CA ARG A 228 0.62 -12.33 4.36
C ARG A 228 -0.18 -12.21 3.06
N GLU A 229 -1.17 -13.08 2.85
CA GLU A 229 -2.04 -13.04 1.67
C GLU A 229 -2.78 -11.69 1.57
N LEU A 230 -3.30 -11.19 2.69
CA LEU A 230 -3.92 -9.87 2.74
C LEU A 230 -2.94 -8.76 2.36
N MET A 231 -1.70 -8.80 2.86
CA MET A 231 -0.67 -7.82 2.48
C MET A 231 -0.36 -7.85 0.99
N HIS A 232 -0.34 -9.04 0.35
CA HIS A 232 -0.22 -9.15 -1.09
C HIS A 232 -1.37 -8.45 -1.83
N THR A 233 -2.60 -8.68 -1.41
CA THR A 233 -3.75 -8.04 -2.05
C THR A 233 -3.74 -6.52 -1.83
N ILE A 234 -3.32 -6.04 -0.65
CA ILE A 234 -3.17 -4.60 -0.36
C ILE A 234 -2.09 -3.96 -1.25
N ALA A 235 -0.90 -4.56 -1.34
CA ALA A 235 0.19 -4.02 -2.16
C ALA A 235 -0.22 -3.96 -3.64
N ARG A 236 -0.89 -5.00 -4.14
CA ARG A 236 -1.43 -5.02 -5.51
C ARG A 236 -2.50 -3.94 -5.72
N ALA A 237 -3.42 -3.77 -4.77
CA ALA A 237 -4.44 -2.72 -4.80
C ALA A 237 -3.86 -1.30 -4.84
N ARG A 238 -2.70 -1.09 -4.20
CA ARG A 238 -1.97 0.20 -4.22
C ARG A 238 -1.18 0.40 -5.51
N SER A 239 -0.67 -0.69 -6.09
CA SER A 239 0.05 -0.69 -7.36
C SER A 239 -0.85 -0.62 -8.58
N ASP A 240 -2.11 -1.00 -8.47
CA ASP A 240 -3.00 -1.09 -9.61
C ASP A 240 -3.21 0.31 -10.22
N PRO A 241 -3.00 0.49 -11.53
CA PRO A 241 -3.35 1.74 -12.20
C PRO A 241 -4.85 2.05 -12.07
N GLY A 242 -5.69 1.12 -11.62
CA GLY A 242 -7.12 1.31 -11.44
C GLY A 242 -7.84 1.24 -12.77
N THR A 243 -8.83 0.36 -12.84
CA THR A 243 -9.91 0.48 -13.83
C THR A 243 -10.77 1.66 -13.40
N CYS A 244 -10.70 2.75 -14.16
CA CYS A 244 -11.71 3.80 -14.14
C CYS A 244 -13.10 3.25 -14.46
#